data_AF-A0A3P6D5H8-F1
#
_entry.id   AF-A0A3P6D5H8-F1
#
_cell.length_a   1.000
_cell.length_b   1.000
_cell.length_c   1.000
_cell.angle_alpha   90.00
_cell.angle_beta   90.00
_cell.angle_gamma   90.00
#
_symmetry.space_group_name_H-M   'P 1'
#
loop_
_entity.id
_entity.type
_entity.pdbx_description
1 polymer ?
#
loop_
_entity_poly.entity_id
_entity_poly.type
_entity_poly.pdbx_seq_one_letter_code
_entity_poly.pdbx_strand_id
1 'polypeptide(L)' 'MILEHVLVLSAYLFLIGLYGLITSRNMVRALMCLELILNAVNMNLVTFAFFLIIPN' A
#
# COMPACT_ATOMS: atom_id res chain seq x y z
N MET A 1 -14.53 12.27 0.37
CA MET A 1 -13.93 12.08 -0.97
C MET A 1 -12.43 11.81 -0.92
N ILE A 2 -11.60 12.63 -0.27
CA ILE A 2 -10.14 12.43 -0.25
C ILE A 2 -9.73 11.09 0.39
N LEU A 3 -10.42 10.67 1.46
CA LEU A 3 -10.12 9.42 2.18
C LEU A 3 -10.29 8.18 1.29
N GLU A 4 -11.41 8.12 0.56
CA GLU A 4 -11.70 7.01 -0.34
C GLU A 4 -10.70 6.93 -1.50
N HIS A 5 -10.27 8.08 -2.04
CA HIS A 5 -9.26 8.10 -3.09
C HIS A 5 -7.92 7.55 -2.59
N VAL A 6 -7.51 7.88 -1.36
CA VAL A 6 -6.27 7.36 -0.78
C VAL A 6 -6.37 5.87 -0.45
N LEU A 7 -7.52 5.39 0.04
CA LEU A 7 -7.76 3.96 0.25
C LEU A 7 -7.72 3.18 -1.07
N VAL A 8 -8.36 3.69 -2.12
CA VAL A 8 -8.36 3.06 -3.44
C VAL A 8 -6.95 3.06 -4.05
N LEU A 9 -6.21 4.17 -3.92
CA LEU A 9 -4.84 4.27 -4.39
C LEU A 9 -3.90 3.29 -3.69
N SER A 10 -3.99 3.20 -2.36
CA SER A 10 -3.17 2.26 -1.57
C SER A 10 -3.52 0.80 -1.88
N ALA A 11 -4.80 0.48 -2.06
CA ALA A 11 -5.22 -0.85 -2.52
C ALA A 11 -4.67 -1.20 -3.91
N TYR A 12 -4.67 -0.24 -4.86
CA TYR A 12 -4.12 -0.44 -6.19
C TYR A 12 -2.60 -0.70 -6.17
N LEU A 13 -1.86 0.09 -5.39
CA LEU A 13 -0.42 -0.10 -5.20
C LEU A 13 -0.10 -1.44 -4.53
N PHE A 14 -0.92 -1.87 -3.56
CA PHE A 14 -0.80 -3.17 -2.91
C PHE A 14 -0.96 -4.33 -3.91
N LEU A 15 -1.98 -4.27 -4.78
CA LEU A 15 -2.20 -5.30 -5.81
C LEU A 15 -1.06 -5.36 -6.84
N ILE A 16 -0.53 -4.21 -7.27
CA ILE A 16 0.64 -4.15 -8.16
C ILE A 16 1.87 -4.78 -7.49
N GLY A 17 2.11 -4.41 -6.23
CA GLY A 17 3.20 -4.97 -5.44
C GLY A 17 3.07 -6.49 -5.28
N LEU A 18 1.87 -6.97 -4.97
CA LEU A 18 1.57 -8.40 -4.83
C LEU A 18 1.78 -9.16 -6.14
N TYR A 19 1.29 -8.62 -7.26
CA TYR A 19 1.50 -9.20 -8.58
C TYR A 19 2.99 -9.26 -8.95
N GLY A 20 3.72 -8.17 -8.69
CA GLY A 20 5.17 -8.10 -8.90
C GLY A 20 5.94 -9.09 -8.02
N LEU A 21 5.51 -9.29 -6.77
CA LEU A 21 6.11 -10.24 -5.85
C LEU A 21 5.94 -11.69 -6.34
N ILE A 22 4.74 -12.07 -6.79
CA ILE A 22 4.44 -13.42 -7.30
C ILE A 22 5.19 -13.72 -8.62
N THR A 23 5.30 -12.72 -9.50
CA THR A 23 6.01 -12.87 -10.80
C THR A 23 7.52 -12.76 -10.67
N SER A 24 8.04 -12.31 -9.53
CA SER A 24 9.48 -12.07 -9.37
C SER A 24 10.28 -13.37 -9.37
N ARG A 25 11.18 -13.50 -10.36
CA ARG A 25 12.17 -14.58 -10.42
C ARG A 25 13.47 -14.29 -9.66
N ASN A 26 13.70 -13.02 -9.27
CA ASN A 26 14.92 -12.58 -8.62
C ASN A 26 14.62 -12.08 -7.21
N MET A 27 15.47 -12.46 -6.25
CA MET A 27 15.29 -12.07 -4.84
C MET A 27 15.28 -10.54 -4.66
N VAL A 28 16.17 -9.82 -5.35
CA VAL A 28 16.23 -8.35 -5.29
C VAL A 28 14.94 -7.71 -5.82
N ARG A 29 14.37 -8.23 -6.91
CA ARG A 29 13.09 -7.75 -7.45
C ARG A 29 11.94 -8.07 -6.50
N ALA A 30 11.98 -9.23 -5.84
CA ALA A 30 10.99 -9.58 -4.84
C ALA A 30 11.03 -8.62 -3.64
N LEU A 31 12.23 -8.27 -3.17
CA LEU A 31 12.41 -7.27 -2.11
C LEU A 31 11.93 -5.88 -2.53
N MET A 32 12.18 -5.45 -3.78
CA MET A 32 11.66 -4.17 -4.28
C MET A 32 10.13 -4.14 -4.34
N CYS A 33 9.49 -5.25 -4.72
CA CYS A 33 8.03 -5.38 -4.65
C CYS A 33 7.53 -5.41 -3.19
N LEU A 34 8.27 -6.04 -2.28
CA LEU A 34 7.95 -6.04 -0.85
C LEU A 34 7.96 -4.63 -0.26
N GLU A 35 8.98 -3.83 -0.56
CA GLU A 35 9.04 -2.41 -0.16
C GLU A 35 7.83 -1.63 -0.68
N LEU A 36 7.41 -1.88 -1.92
CA LEU A 36 6.21 -1.25 -2.50
C LEU A 36 4.93 -1.64 -1.74
N ILE A 37 4.79 -2.92 -1.39
CA ILE A 37 3.66 -3.44 -0.58
C ILE A 37 3.66 -2.78 0.80
N LEU A 38 4.81 -2.74 1.48
CA LEU A 38 4.96 -2.14 2.80
C LEU A 38 4.60 -0.65 2.77
N ASN A 39 5.01 0.07 1.74
CA ASN A 39 4.67 1.49 1.58
C ASN A 39 3.15 1.69 1.37
N ALA A 40 2.50 0.83 0.59
CA ALA A 40 1.06 0.88 0.39
C ALA A 40 0.28 0.63 1.70
N VAL A 41 0.70 -0.36 2.51
CA VAL A 41 0.13 -0.63 3.83
C VAL A 41 0.33 0.54 4.78
N ASN A 42 1.52 1.15 4.81
CA ASN A 42 1.79 2.32 5.64
C ASN A 42 0.89 3.50 5.27
N MET A 43 0.68 3.76 3.97
CA MET A 43 -0.23 4.82 3.52
C MET A 43 -1.66 4.58 3.99
N ASN A 44 -2.13 3.33 3.92
CA ASN A 44 -3.45 2.94 4.42
C ASN A 44 -3.54 3.13 5.94
N LEU A 45 -2.51 2.71 6.68
CA LEU A 45 -2.45 2.81 8.15
C LEU A 45 -2.42 4.27 8.64
N VAL A 46 -1.66 5.15 7.98
CA VAL A 46 -1.64 6.60 8.25
C VAL A 46 -3.02 7.22 7.96
N THR A 47 -3.68 6.81 6.87
CA THR A 47 -5.02 7.30 6.53
C THR A 47 -6.05 6.91 7.58
N PHE A 48 -6.01 5.65 8.05
CA PHE A 48 -6.84 5.18 9.15
C PHE A 48 -6.53 5.89 10.48
N ALA A 49 -5.24 6.10 10.78
CA ALA A 49 -4.82 6.82 11.97
C ALA A 49 -5.33 8.27 11.94
N PHE A 50 -5.20 8.97 10.81
CA PHE A 50 -5.72 10.33 10.64
C PHE A 50 -7.25 10.39 10.80
N PHE A 51 -7.97 9.42 10.21
CA PHE A 51 -9.43 9.32 10.34
C PHE A 51 -9.88 9.05 11.78
N LEU A 52 -9.13 8.25 12.54
CA LEU A 52 -9.48 7.89 13.92
C LEU A 52 -9.06 8.98 14.93
N ILE A 53 -7.90 9.62 14.71
CA ILE A 53 -7.33 10.62 15.63
C ILE A 53 -8.02 11.98 15.55
N ILE A 54 -8.64 12.30 14.41
CA ILE A 54 -9.48 13.50 14.24
C ILE A 54 -10.93 13.01 14.19
N PRO A 55 -11.51 12.66 15.36
CA PRO A 55 -12.95 12.65 15.45
C PRO A 55 -13.42 14.08 15.18
N ASN A 56 -14.52 14.22 14.43
CA ASN A 56 -15.23 15.50 14.41
C ASN A 56 -15.53 15.96 15.84
#